data_AF-A0A090QQJ0-F1
#
_entry.id   AF-A0A090QQJ0-F1
#
_cell.length_a   1.000
_cell.length_b   1.000
_cell.length_c   1.000
_cell.angle_alpha   90.00
_cell.angle_beta   90.00
_cell.angle_gamma   90.00
#
_symmetry.space_group_name_H-M   'P 1'
#
loop_
_entity.id
_entity.type
_entity.pdbx_description
1 polymer ?
#
loop_
_entity_poly.entity_id
_entity_poly.type
_entity_poly.pdbx_seq_one_letter_code
_entity_poly.pdbx_strand_id
1 'polypeptide(L)'
;MNREQTIENLLNIAEQTKQVQADRIEIVLEERREELFPPMSKALMETRSGLTRRKLDDAISRMEAAGHQFTKNNANHYSITLEEAHKLMAAAKKPAFHEREGAGRKPWIVNVQNQKGGTGKSMTAVHLAACLALDLDKRYRICLIDLDPQGSLRLFLNPQISVGDQETIYSAVDVMLGNVPEGQVMDKDFLMGNVVMPTQYPNLKTIAAFPEDAMFNADAWQDLAEIKTLISYVC
;
A
#
# COMPACT_ATOMS: atom_id res chain seq x y z
N MET A 1 47.54 6.80 -1.41
CA MET A 1 46.17 7.25 -1.73
C MET A 1 45.74 8.18 -0.61
N ASN A 2 45.44 9.44 -0.89
CA ASN A 2 45.13 10.41 0.18
C ASN A 2 43.73 10.11 0.75
N ARG A 3 43.68 9.70 2.01
CA ARG A 3 42.46 9.23 2.69
C ARG A 3 41.39 10.32 2.74
N GLU A 4 41.79 11.57 2.96
CA GLU A 4 40.88 12.72 2.98
C GLU A 4 40.25 12.96 1.61
N GLN A 5 41.05 12.94 0.55
CA GLN A 5 40.55 13.04 -0.82
C GLN A 5 39.58 11.90 -1.19
N THR A 6 39.84 10.70 -0.66
CA THR A 6 38.97 9.54 -0.90
C THR A 6 37.63 9.70 -0.18
N ILE A 7 37.63 10.23 1.05
CA ILE A 7 36.41 10.52 1.81
C ILE A 7 35.59 11.60 1.10
N GLU A 8 36.23 12.70 0.67
CA GLU A 8 35.56 13.77 -0.06
C GLU A 8 34.95 13.28 -1.37
N ASN A 9 35.69 12.45 -2.13
CA ASN A 9 35.17 11.84 -3.34
C ASN A 9 33.96 10.93 -3.08
N LEU A 10 33.98 10.15 -1.99
CA LEU A 10 32.84 9.30 -1.60
C LEU A 10 31.61 10.12 -1.21
N LEU A 11 31.79 11.24 -0.50
CA LEU A 11 30.70 12.16 -0.15
C LEU A 11 30.09 12.78 -1.41
N ASN A 12 30.92 13.24 -2.34
CA ASN A 12 30.46 13.79 -3.62
C ASN A 12 29.69 12.75 -4.45
N ILE A 13 30.18 11.49 -4.50
CA ILE A 13 29.48 10.39 -5.18
C ILE A 13 28.14 10.10 -4.49
N ALA A 14 28.09 10.12 -3.16
CA ALA A 14 26.86 9.88 -2.41
C ALA A 14 25.80 10.98 -2.70
N GLU A 15 26.22 12.24 -2.73
CA GLU A 15 25.35 13.37 -3.07
C GLU A 15 24.83 13.28 -4.51
N GLN A 16 25.71 13.00 -5.47
CA GLN A 16 25.32 12.75 -6.87
C GLN A 16 24.37 11.56 -6.99
N THR A 17 24.60 10.49 -6.23
CA THR A 17 23.73 9.30 -6.26
C THR A 17 22.34 9.62 -5.72
N LYS A 18 22.24 10.40 -4.64
CA LYS A 18 20.96 10.89 -4.11
C LYS A 18 20.21 11.72 -5.15
N GLN A 19 20.91 12.61 -5.84
CA GLN A 19 20.31 13.42 -6.91
C GLN A 19 19.79 12.54 -8.05
N VAL A 20 20.60 11.61 -8.55
CA VAL A 20 20.18 10.67 -9.61
C VAL A 20 18.97 9.82 -9.20
N GLN A 21 18.89 9.41 -7.94
CA GLN A 21 17.72 8.69 -7.42
C GLN A 21 16.47 9.57 -7.40
N ALA A 22 16.59 10.84 -6.97
CA ALA A 22 15.49 11.80 -6.99
C ALA A 22 15.00 12.07 -8.41
N ASP A 23 15.92 12.37 -9.35
CA ASP A 23 15.59 12.62 -10.75
C ASP A 23 14.89 11.42 -11.40
N ARG A 24 15.33 10.20 -11.07
CA ARG A 24 14.71 8.97 -11.58
C ARG A 24 13.30 8.77 -11.04
N ILE A 25 13.03 9.13 -9.79
CA ILE A 25 11.68 9.10 -9.21
C ILE A 25 10.81 10.14 -9.93
N GLU A 26 11.33 11.34 -10.16
CA GLU A 26 10.62 12.42 -10.86
C GLU A 26 10.25 12.02 -12.29
N ILE A 27 11.17 11.44 -13.08
CA ILE A 27 10.87 10.91 -14.42
C ILE A 27 9.76 9.85 -14.38
N VAL A 28 9.83 8.92 -13.41
CA VAL A 28 8.80 7.88 -13.24
C VAL A 28 7.45 8.49 -12.83
N LEU A 29 7.44 9.65 -12.18
CA LEU A 29 6.23 10.39 -11.84
C LEU A 29 5.67 11.17 -13.03
N GLU A 30 6.52 11.79 -13.85
CA GLU A 30 6.13 12.53 -15.05
C GLU A 30 5.57 11.62 -16.16
N GLU A 31 6.11 10.41 -16.34
CA GLU A 31 5.62 9.45 -17.34
C GLU A 31 4.25 8.82 -16.96
N ARG A 32 3.72 9.09 -15.76
CA ARG A 32 2.48 8.48 -15.28
C ARG A 32 1.25 9.24 -15.73
N ARG A 33 0.23 8.47 -16.15
CA ARG A 33 -1.12 8.98 -16.39
C ARG A 33 -1.80 9.30 -15.06
N GLU A 34 -2.47 10.44 -14.98
CA GLU A 34 -3.30 10.83 -13.83
C GLU A 34 -4.46 9.83 -13.59
N GLU A 35 -5.00 9.24 -14.66
CA GLU A 35 -6.00 8.16 -14.56
C GLU A 35 -5.34 6.78 -14.50
N LEU A 36 -5.14 6.29 -13.28
CA LEU A 36 -4.56 4.97 -12.99
C LEU A 36 -5.47 3.79 -13.36
N PHE A 37 -6.80 4.01 -13.40
CA PHE A 37 -7.78 3.00 -13.77
C PHE A 37 -8.71 3.54 -14.86
N PRO A 38 -8.91 2.81 -15.97
CA PRO A 38 -9.91 3.21 -16.93
C PRO A 38 -11.28 3.20 -16.23
N PRO A 39 -12.08 4.25 -16.40
CA PRO A 39 -13.40 4.30 -15.80
C PRO A 39 -14.28 3.17 -16.33
N MET A 40 -15.10 2.63 -15.45
CA MET A 40 -15.97 1.49 -15.75
C MET A 40 -17.29 1.96 -16.33
N SER A 41 -17.79 1.22 -17.32
CA SER A 41 -19.15 1.40 -17.79
C SER A 41 -20.15 0.85 -16.77
N LYS A 42 -21.41 1.30 -16.87
CA LYS A 42 -22.52 0.74 -16.10
C LYS A 42 -22.69 -0.77 -16.30
N ALA A 43 -22.40 -1.28 -17.51
CA ALA A 43 -22.45 -2.72 -17.80
C ALA A 43 -21.32 -3.49 -17.11
N LEU A 44 -20.10 -2.94 -17.10
CA LEU A 44 -18.98 -3.54 -16.37
C LEU A 44 -19.23 -3.54 -14.86
N MET A 45 -19.83 -2.47 -14.33
CA MET A 45 -20.26 -2.40 -12.93
C MET A 45 -21.26 -3.50 -12.59
N GLU A 46 -22.26 -3.76 -13.42
CA GLU A 46 -23.21 -4.86 -13.19
C GLU A 46 -22.51 -6.21 -13.06
N THR A 47 -21.60 -6.53 -14.00
CA THR A 47 -20.84 -7.80 -13.99
C THR A 47 -19.91 -7.94 -12.79
N ARG A 48 -19.23 -6.86 -12.37
CA ARG A 48 -18.19 -6.90 -11.33
C ARG A 48 -18.73 -6.71 -9.92
N SER A 49 -19.81 -5.95 -9.77
CA SER A 49 -20.39 -5.62 -8.46
C SER A 49 -21.22 -6.75 -7.87
N GLY A 50 -21.73 -7.67 -8.69
CA GLY A 50 -22.76 -8.63 -8.30
C GLY A 50 -24.09 -7.96 -7.88
N LEU A 51 -24.36 -6.75 -8.34
CA LEU A 51 -25.66 -6.09 -8.24
C LEU A 51 -26.50 -6.44 -9.48
N THR A 52 -27.82 -6.48 -9.31
CA THR A 52 -28.72 -6.47 -10.48
C THR A 52 -28.77 -5.08 -11.09
N ARG A 53 -29.08 -4.98 -12.39
CA ARG A 53 -29.30 -3.70 -13.06
C ARG A 53 -30.16 -2.74 -12.26
N ARG A 54 -31.32 -3.19 -11.78
CA ARG A 54 -32.25 -2.38 -10.98
C ARG A 54 -31.58 -1.78 -9.73
N LYS A 55 -30.84 -2.58 -8.97
CA LYS A 55 -30.16 -2.09 -7.76
C LYS A 55 -29.05 -1.10 -8.07
N LEU A 56 -28.36 -1.27 -9.20
CA LEU A 56 -27.34 -0.33 -9.66
C LEU A 56 -27.99 1.01 -10.04
N ASP A 57 -29.11 0.97 -10.76
CA ASP A 57 -29.88 2.16 -11.16
C ASP A 57 -30.40 2.91 -9.93
N ASP A 58 -31.00 2.19 -8.97
CA ASP A 58 -31.46 2.76 -7.70
C ASP A 58 -30.32 3.38 -6.88
N ALA A 59 -29.10 2.85 -6.99
CA ALA A 59 -27.92 3.39 -6.31
C ALA A 59 -27.42 4.68 -6.98
N ILE A 60 -27.36 4.69 -8.32
CA ILE A 60 -27.00 5.87 -9.11
C ILE A 60 -27.98 7.01 -8.81
N SER A 61 -29.29 6.76 -8.90
CA SER A 61 -30.30 7.80 -8.66
C SER A 61 -30.25 8.34 -7.23
N ARG A 62 -29.92 7.50 -6.23
CA ARG A 62 -29.72 7.98 -4.86
C ARG A 62 -28.49 8.86 -4.71
N MET A 63 -27.40 8.54 -5.39
CA MET A 63 -26.19 9.38 -5.38
C MET A 63 -26.43 10.71 -6.11
N GLU A 64 -27.12 10.69 -7.26
CA GLU A 64 -27.50 11.91 -8.00
C GLU A 64 -28.44 12.80 -7.18
N ALA A 65 -29.42 12.20 -6.49
CA ALA A 65 -30.31 12.93 -5.57
C ALA A 65 -29.57 13.52 -4.36
N ALA A 66 -28.46 12.92 -3.95
CA ALA A 66 -27.56 13.45 -2.91
C ALA A 66 -26.57 14.50 -3.46
N GLY A 67 -26.66 14.86 -4.75
CA GLY A 67 -25.86 15.90 -5.38
C GLY A 67 -24.58 15.41 -6.08
N HIS A 68 -24.31 14.10 -6.12
CA HIS A 68 -23.17 13.55 -6.86
C HIS A 68 -23.41 13.66 -8.36
N GLN A 69 -22.43 14.18 -9.11
CA GLN A 69 -22.51 14.27 -10.57
C GLN A 69 -21.58 13.23 -11.19
N PHE A 70 -22.18 12.24 -11.87
CA PHE A 70 -21.40 11.25 -12.62
C PHE A 70 -20.95 11.80 -13.96
N THR A 71 -19.68 11.58 -14.28
CA THR A 71 -19.15 11.82 -15.62
C THR A 71 -19.80 10.87 -16.63
N LYS A 72 -20.18 11.41 -17.78
CA LYS A 72 -20.70 10.65 -18.93
C LYS A 72 -19.85 10.95 -20.15
N ASN A 73 -19.63 9.95 -20.98
CA ASN A 73 -18.92 10.14 -22.24
C ASN A 73 -19.80 10.82 -23.31
N ASN A 74 -19.23 11.11 -24.48
CA ASN A 74 -19.96 11.75 -25.59
C ASN A 74 -21.20 10.97 -26.08
N ALA A 75 -21.26 9.67 -25.83
CA ALA A 75 -22.42 8.82 -26.14
C ALA A 75 -23.41 8.73 -24.95
N ASN A 76 -23.29 9.61 -23.96
CA ASN A 76 -24.11 9.65 -22.74
C ASN A 76 -24.04 8.37 -21.89
N HIS A 77 -22.96 7.59 -22.02
CA HIS A 77 -22.70 6.43 -21.16
C HIS A 77 -21.93 6.86 -19.90
N TYR A 78 -22.33 6.31 -18.74
CA TYR A 78 -21.64 6.53 -17.47
C TYR A 78 -20.18 6.09 -17.52
N SER A 79 -19.32 6.94 -16.98
CA SER A 79 -17.89 6.76 -16.80
C SER A 79 -17.61 6.74 -15.30
N ILE A 80 -17.60 5.55 -14.69
CA ILE A 80 -17.59 5.36 -13.24
C ILE A 80 -16.16 5.04 -12.79
N THR A 81 -15.54 5.94 -12.03
CA THR A 81 -14.22 5.71 -11.43
C THR A 81 -14.25 4.59 -10.39
N LEU A 82 -13.09 4.05 -10.01
CA LEU A 82 -13.02 3.04 -8.95
C LEU A 82 -13.56 3.58 -7.62
N GLU A 83 -13.27 4.84 -7.28
CA GLU A 83 -13.78 5.47 -6.06
C GLU A 83 -15.32 5.59 -6.08
N GLU A 84 -15.89 6.05 -7.20
CA GLU A 84 -17.34 6.10 -7.39
C GLU A 84 -17.98 4.72 -7.34
N ALA A 85 -17.30 3.69 -7.85
CA ALA A 85 -17.78 2.31 -7.74
C ALA A 85 -17.92 1.88 -6.28
N HIS A 86 -16.95 2.18 -5.42
CA HIS A 86 -17.06 1.92 -3.97
C HIS A 86 -18.22 2.69 -3.33
N LYS A 87 -18.42 3.96 -3.70
CA LYS A 87 -19.56 4.78 -3.23
C LYS A 87 -20.89 4.20 -3.69
N LEU A 88 -20.99 3.74 -4.93
CA LEU A 88 -22.17 3.09 -5.49
C LEU A 88 -22.51 1.80 -4.74
N MET A 89 -21.53 0.99 -4.35
CA MET A 89 -21.79 -0.22 -3.55
C MET A 89 -22.36 0.10 -2.17
N ALA A 90 -21.85 1.16 -1.53
CA ALA A 90 -22.37 1.65 -0.26
C ALA A 90 -23.80 2.20 -0.43
N ALA A 91 -24.04 3.01 -1.47
CA ALA A 91 -25.36 3.50 -1.83
C ALA A 91 -26.32 2.33 -2.10
N ALA A 92 -25.89 1.28 -2.80
CA ALA A 92 -26.66 0.06 -3.05
C ALA A 92 -26.96 -0.77 -1.78
N LYS A 93 -26.43 -0.37 -0.61
CA LYS A 93 -26.56 -1.08 0.68
C LYS A 93 -26.08 -2.52 0.60
N LYS A 94 -25.08 -2.80 -0.24
CA LYS A 94 -24.51 -4.14 -0.37
C LYS A 94 -23.37 -4.32 0.62
N PRO A 95 -23.46 -5.21 1.62
CA PRO A 95 -22.46 -5.29 2.68
C PRO A 95 -21.10 -5.76 2.16
N ALA A 96 -20.05 -5.05 2.55
CA ALA A 96 -18.66 -5.43 2.36
C ALA A 96 -18.35 -6.68 3.18
N PHE A 97 -17.24 -7.35 2.87
CA PHE A 97 -16.80 -8.56 3.54
C PHE A 97 -16.75 -8.42 5.06
N HIS A 98 -16.27 -7.28 5.56
CA HIS A 98 -16.16 -6.99 6.99
C HIS A 98 -17.49 -6.60 7.66
N GLU A 99 -18.55 -6.34 6.88
CA GLU A 99 -19.89 -5.94 7.35
C GLU A 99 -20.88 -7.12 7.35
N ARG A 100 -20.55 -8.25 6.71
CA ARG A 100 -21.40 -9.46 6.66
C ARG A 100 -21.43 -10.16 8.02
N GLU A 101 -22.48 -10.96 8.29
CA GLU A 101 -22.64 -11.69 9.56
C GLU A 101 -21.35 -12.41 9.98
N GLY A 102 -20.86 -12.10 11.19
CA GLY A 102 -19.46 -12.28 11.60
C GLY A 102 -18.68 -10.98 11.81
N ALA A 103 -19.35 -9.82 11.87
CA ALA A 103 -18.79 -8.54 12.29
C ALA A 103 -18.01 -8.72 13.62
N GLY A 104 -16.70 -8.49 13.58
CA GLY A 104 -15.78 -8.81 14.69
C GLY A 104 -14.73 -9.89 14.37
N ARG A 105 -14.74 -10.48 13.17
CA ARG A 105 -13.64 -11.35 12.71
C ARG A 105 -12.29 -10.62 12.76
N LYS A 106 -11.31 -11.28 13.38
CA LYS A 106 -9.90 -10.86 13.32
C LYS A 106 -9.45 -10.77 11.85
N PRO A 107 -8.52 -9.86 11.52
CA PRO A 107 -7.96 -9.78 10.18
C PRO A 107 -7.33 -11.11 9.77
N TRP A 108 -7.44 -11.46 8.49
CA TRP A 108 -6.72 -12.59 7.93
C TRP A 108 -5.30 -12.16 7.60
N ILE A 109 -4.32 -12.85 8.18
CA ILE A 109 -2.90 -12.59 7.94
C ILE A 109 -2.39 -13.64 6.96
N VAL A 110 -1.89 -13.17 5.82
CA VAL A 110 -1.30 -14.03 4.78
C VAL A 110 0.17 -13.65 4.64
N ASN A 111 1.05 -14.62 4.88
CA ASN A 111 2.49 -14.43 4.71
C ASN A 111 2.95 -15.01 3.37
N VAL A 112 3.54 -14.18 2.51
CA VAL A 112 4.12 -14.59 1.23
C VAL A 112 5.62 -14.78 1.41
N GLN A 113 6.02 -16.00 1.77
CA GLN A 113 7.41 -16.33 2.09
C GLN A 113 8.02 -17.35 1.12
N ASN A 114 9.31 -17.17 0.80
CA ASN A 114 10.13 -18.08 0.01
C ASN A 114 11.62 -17.79 0.29
N GLN A 115 12.39 -18.83 0.64
CA GLN A 115 13.80 -18.74 1.02
C GLN A 115 14.76 -18.42 -0.14
N LYS A 116 14.29 -18.51 -1.39
CA LYS A 116 15.09 -18.17 -2.58
C LYS A 116 14.78 -16.76 -3.08
N GLY A 117 15.83 -15.99 -3.35
CA GLY A 117 15.75 -14.69 -4.02
C GLY A 117 15.21 -14.82 -5.45
N GLY A 118 14.53 -13.78 -5.95
CA GLY A 118 14.04 -13.76 -7.35
C GLY A 118 12.87 -14.70 -7.66
N THR A 119 12.17 -15.23 -6.65
CA THR A 119 11.05 -16.17 -6.83
C THR A 119 9.68 -15.51 -7.04
N GLY A 120 9.65 -14.18 -7.19
CA GLY A 120 8.43 -13.42 -7.47
C GLY A 120 7.58 -13.08 -6.23
N LYS A 121 8.07 -13.28 -4.99
CA LYS A 121 7.33 -12.99 -3.74
C LYS A 121 6.60 -11.64 -3.73
N SER A 122 7.36 -10.55 -3.88
CA SER A 122 6.83 -9.19 -3.83
C SER A 122 5.83 -8.96 -4.96
N MET A 123 6.14 -9.44 -6.16
CA MET A 123 5.24 -9.37 -7.31
C MET A 123 3.92 -10.12 -7.05
N THR A 124 3.98 -11.35 -6.54
CA THR A 124 2.80 -12.13 -6.17
C THR A 124 1.97 -11.40 -5.12
N ALA A 125 2.61 -10.86 -4.08
CA ALA A 125 1.92 -10.15 -3.01
C ALA A 125 1.22 -8.87 -3.52
N VAL A 126 1.90 -8.06 -4.33
CA VAL A 126 1.33 -6.86 -4.99
C VAL A 126 0.14 -7.23 -5.86
N HIS A 127 0.29 -8.21 -6.76
CA HIS A 127 -0.77 -8.56 -7.70
C HIS A 127 -1.96 -9.22 -7.00
N LEU A 128 -1.72 -10.05 -6.00
CA LEU A 128 -2.79 -10.62 -5.18
C LEU A 128 -3.57 -9.51 -4.46
N ALA A 129 -2.87 -8.57 -3.82
CA ALA A 129 -3.49 -7.44 -3.13
C ALA A 129 -4.30 -6.56 -4.10
N ALA A 130 -3.76 -6.25 -5.28
CA ALA A 130 -4.45 -5.50 -6.32
C ALA A 130 -5.71 -6.23 -6.83
N CYS A 131 -5.62 -7.52 -7.12
CA CYS A 131 -6.77 -8.33 -7.54
C CYS A 131 -7.87 -8.36 -6.49
N LEU A 132 -7.51 -8.54 -5.21
CA LEU A 132 -8.47 -8.50 -4.11
C LEU A 132 -9.07 -7.10 -3.92
N ALA A 133 -8.29 -6.04 -4.13
CA ALA A 133 -8.77 -4.67 -4.02
C ALA A 133 -9.84 -4.36 -5.07
N LEU A 134 -9.71 -4.92 -6.26
CA LEU A 134 -10.66 -4.78 -7.38
C LEU A 134 -11.93 -5.66 -7.27
N ASP A 135 -12.04 -6.49 -6.24
CA ASP A 135 -13.26 -7.26 -5.99
C ASP A 135 -14.35 -6.35 -5.39
N LEU A 136 -15.22 -5.83 -6.24
CA LEU A 136 -16.32 -4.94 -5.85
C LEU A 136 -17.44 -5.65 -5.07
N ASP A 137 -17.64 -6.97 -5.21
CA ASP A 137 -18.64 -7.70 -4.40
C ASP A 137 -18.23 -7.75 -2.94
N LYS A 138 -16.95 -8.06 -2.71
CA LYS A 138 -16.39 -8.27 -1.37
C LYS A 138 -15.90 -6.98 -0.75
N ARG A 139 -15.35 -6.05 -1.54
CA ARG A 139 -14.75 -4.78 -1.05
C ARG A 139 -13.82 -5.03 0.12
N TYR A 140 -12.83 -5.90 -0.09
CA TYR A 140 -11.84 -6.21 0.94
C TYR A 140 -11.10 -4.95 1.36
N ARG A 141 -10.78 -4.84 2.66
CA ARG A 141 -9.81 -3.86 3.17
C ARG A 141 -8.49 -4.57 3.30
N ILE A 142 -7.47 -4.09 2.60
CA ILE A 142 -6.20 -4.80 2.47
C ILE A 142 -5.09 -3.87 2.93
N CYS A 143 -4.18 -4.41 3.74
CA CYS A 143 -2.93 -3.77 4.10
C CYS A 143 -1.81 -4.71 3.70
N LEU A 144 -0.90 -4.23 2.86
CA LEU A 144 0.28 -4.98 2.45
C LEU A 144 1.50 -4.43 3.20
N ILE A 145 2.15 -5.28 4.00
CA ILE A 145 3.29 -4.91 4.84
C ILE A 145 4.55 -5.46 4.18
N ASP A 146 5.47 -4.57 3.81
CA ASP A 146 6.81 -4.94 3.37
C ASP A 146 7.72 -5.07 4.59
N LEU A 147 8.46 -6.18 4.65
CA LEU A 147 9.48 -6.45 5.66
C LEU A 147 10.82 -6.81 5.00
N ASP A 148 10.92 -6.67 3.67
CA ASP A 148 12.17 -6.86 2.95
C ASP A 148 12.87 -5.50 2.81
N PRO A 149 14.05 -5.28 3.40
CA PRO A 149 14.78 -4.00 3.33
C PRO A 149 15.06 -3.52 1.90
N GLN A 150 14.93 -4.39 0.88
CA GLN A 150 14.97 -3.97 -0.52
C GLN A 150 13.80 -3.05 -0.92
N GLY A 151 12.73 -2.95 -0.12
CA GLY A 151 11.65 -1.97 -0.26
C GLY A 151 10.88 -2.08 -1.58
N SER A 152 10.84 -3.28 -2.17
CA SER A 152 10.34 -3.49 -3.54
C SER A 152 8.86 -3.10 -3.71
N LEU A 153 8.05 -3.13 -2.66
CA LEU A 153 6.61 -2.81 -2.75
C LEU A 153 6.34 -1.34 -3.09
N ARG A 154 7.18 -0.41 -2.63
CA ARG A 154 7.00 1.04 -2.87
C ARG A 154 6.97 1.38 -4.35
N LEU A 155 7.85 0.74 -5.12
CA LEU A 155 7.96 0.96 -6.56
C LEU A 155 6.66 0.63 -7.31
N PHE A 156 5.88 -0.33 -6.81
CA PHE A 156 4.65 -0.77 -7.47
C PHE A 156 3.39 -0.05 -6.97
N LEU A 157 3.33 0.31 -5.68
CA LEU A 157 2.09 0.74 -5.01
C LEU A 157 2.13 2.15 -4.42
N ASN A 158 3.31 2.72 -4.15
CA ASN A 158 3.46 4.07 -3.59
C ASN A 158 4.50 4.94 -4.34
N PRO A 159 4.44 5.00 -5.68
CA PRO A 159 5.39 5.76 -6.48
C PRO A 159 5.32 7.27 -6.20
N GLN A 160 4.15 7.79 -5.80
CA GLN A 160 3.91 9.21 -5.49
C GLN A 160 4.59 9.76 -4.24
N ILE A 161 5.32 8.93 -3.48
CA ILE A 161 6.03 9.40 -2.29
C ILE A 161 7.32 10.05 -2.76
N SER A 162 7.35 11.38 -2.70
CA SER A 162 8.54 12.16 -3.01
C SER A 162 9.64 11.85 -2.00
N VAL A 163 10.91 12.09 -2.36
CA VAL A 163 12.04 11.90 -1.45
C VAL A 163 11.88 12.74 -0.16
N GLY A 164 11.20 13.90 -0.24
CA GLY A 164 10.94 14.76 0.93
C GLY A 164 9.88 14.22 1.90
N ASP A 165 8.90 13.45 1.41
CA ASP A 165 7.89 12.83 2.28
C ASP A 165 8.47 11.65 3.10
N GLN A 166 9.59 11.08 2.66
CA GLN A 166 10.21 9.91 3.30
C GLN A 166 10.71 10.19 4.71
N GLU A 167 11.08 11.43 5.05
CA GLU A 167 11.59 11.79 6.38
C GLU A 167 10.52 11.69 7.49
N THR A 168 9.24 11.59 7.12
CA THR A 168 8.12 11.52 8.08
C THR A 168 7.40 10.17 8.10
N ILE A 169 7.86 9.23 7.28
CA ILE A 169 7.26 7.90 7.12
C ILE A 169 8.12 6.87 7.83
N TYR A 170 7.53 6.15 8.78
CA TYR A 170 8.18 5.07 9.52
C TYR A 170 7.84 3.70 8.93
N SER A 171 8.80 2.78 8.94
CA SER A 171 8.57 1.40 8.52
C SER A 171 7.83 0.58 9.57
N ALA A 172 7.42 -0.64 9.19
CA ALA A 172 6.94 -1.61 10.16
C ALA A 172 8.03 -1.98 11.20
N VAL A 173 9.30 -2.00 10.78
CA VAL A 173 10.45 -2.28 11.64
C VAL A 173 10.65 -1.17 12.66
N ASP A 174 10.59 0.10 12.23
CA ASP A 174 10.74 1.25 13.13
C ASP A 174 9.69 1.21 14.24
N VAL A 175 8.43 0.94 13.89
CA VAL A 175 7.34 0.83 14.87
C VAL A 175 7.53 -0.37 15.79
N MET A 176 8.01 -1.50 15.28
CA MET A 176 8.26 -2.71 16.10
C MET A 176 9.41 -2.52 17.10
N LEU A 177 10.44 -1.77 16.72
CA LEU A 177 11.60 -1.46 17.57
C LEU A 177 11.38 -0.23 18.47
N GLY A 178 10.33 0.56 18.22
CA GLY A 178 10.12 1.82 18.91
C GLY A 178 11.08 2.94 18.44
N ASN A 179 11.62 2.82 17.22
CA ASN A 179 12.48 3.84 16.57
C ASN A 179 11.63 4.99 16.02
N VAL A 180 10.86 5.61 16.90
CA VAL A 180 9.98 6.75 16.66
C VAL A 180 10.39 7.88 17.60
N PRO A 181 9.99 9.14 17.33
CA PRO A 181 10.40 10.28 18.16
C PRO A 181 10.07 10.05 19.63
N GLU A 182 10.97 10.44 20.53
CA GLU A 182 10.80 10.22 21.96
C GLU A 182 9.51 10.89 22.48
N GLY A 183 8.73 10.15 23.29
CA GLY A 183 7.44 10.62 23.78
C GLY A 183 6.29 10.51 22.77
N GLN A 184 6.53 10.00 21.57
CA GLN A 184 5.47 9.76 20.58
C GLN A 184 4.56 8.61 21.02
N VAL A 185 3.25 8.88 21.06
CA VAL A 185 2.24 7.85 21.31
C VAL A 185 1.96 7.10 20.00
N MET A 186 2.17 5.78 20.01
CA MET A 186 1.85 4.88 18.90
C MET A 186 0.34 4.57 18.84
N ASP A 187 -0.47 5.60 18.64
CA ASP A 187 -1.91 5.45 18.48
C ASP A 187 -2.31 5.25 17.01
N LYS A 188 -3.61 5.08 16.79
CA LYS A 188 -4.17 4.88 15.45
C LYS A 188 -3.89 6.06 14.52
N ASP A 189 -3.89 7.28 15.04
CA ASP A 189 -3.75 8.48 14.23
C ASP A 189 -2.31 8.63 13.75
N PHE A 190 -1.33 8.35 14.64
CA PHE A 190 0.07 8.23 14.25
C PHE A 190 0.28 7.14 13.19
N LEU A 191 -0.25 5.94 13.41
CA LEU A 191 -0.10 4.85 12.43
C LEU A 191 -0.69 5.22 11.07
N MET A 192 -1.85 5.87 11.04
CA MET A 192 -2.52 6.26 9.80
C MET A 192 -1.87 7.47 9.11
N GLY A 193 -1.22 8.36 9.86
CA GLY A 193 -0.56 9.55 9.33
C GLY A 193 0.89 9.33 8.91
N ASN A 194 1.60 8.44 9.60
CA ASN A 194 3.05 8.33 9.51
C ASN A 194 3.57 6.93 9.14
N VAL A 195 2.72 5.91 9.07
CA VAL A 195 3.16 4.52 8.79
C VAL A 195 2.40 3.91 7.61
N VAL A 196 1.09 4.06 7.61
CA VAL A 196 0.20 3.48 6.61
C VAL A 196 0.06 4.42 5.42
N MET A 197 0.47 3.96 4.26
CA MET A 197 0.52 4.76 3.04
C MET A 197 -0.66 4.45 2.11
N PRO A 198 -1.24 5.47 1.46
CA PRO A 198 -2.26 5.27 0.44
C PRO A 198 -1.66 4.72 -0.87
N THR A 199 -2.44 3.92 -1.58
CA THR A 199 -2.10 3.45 -2.93
C THR A 199 -3.10 3.99 -3.95
N GLN A 200 -2.92 3.67 -5.23
CA GLN A 200 -3.91 3.98 -6.26
C GLN A 200 -5.28 3.32 -6.02
N TYR A 201 -5.36 2.26 -5.22
CA TYR A 201 -6.64 1.63 -4.87
C TYR A 201 -7.17 2.20 -3.54
N PRO A 202 -8.43 2.68 -3.48
CA PRO A 202 -8.98 3.29 -2.26
C PRO A 202 -8.95 2.38 -1.02
N ASN A 203 -9.06 1.08 -1.22
CA ASN A 203 -9.16 0.03 -0.20
C ASN A 203 -7.89 -0.81 -0.02
N LEU A 204 -6.79 -0.46 -0.68
CA LEU A 204 -5.46 -1.06 -0.47
C LEU A 204 -4.53 -0.01 0.14
N LYS A 205 -3.94 -0.37 1.27
CA LYS A 205 -2.90 0.41 1.93
C LYS A 205 -1.61 -0.40 2.02
N THR A 206 -0.51 0.29 2.21
CA THR A 206 0.81 -0.34 2.36
C THR A 206 1.52 0.19 3.59
N ILE A 207 2.36 -0.65 4.18
CA ILE A 207 3.44 -0.23 5.08
C ILE A 207 4.70 -0.69 4.38
N ALA A 208 5.66 0.21 4.18
CA ALA A 208 6.82 -0.12 3.39
C ALA A 208 8.07 -0.29 4.23
N ALA A 209 9.04 -0.98 3.63
CA ALA A 209 10.35 -1.21 4.18
C ALA A 209 11.38 -0.29 3.53
N PHE A 210 12.36 0.15 4.30
CA PHE A 210 13.47 1.00 3.86
C PHE A 210 14.79 0.21 3.93
N PRO A 211 15.83 0.60 3.18
CA PRO A 211 17.15 -0.02 3.28
C PRO A 211 17.71 -0.05 4.71
N GLU A 212 17.40 0.98 5.51
CA GLU A 212 17.78 1.11 6.92
C GLU A 212 17.20 -0.02 7.79
N ASP A 213 16.06 -0.61 7.39
CA ASP A 213 15.46 -1.76 8.07
C ASP A 213 16.35 -3.00 8.04
N ALA A 214 17.41 -3.04 7.21
CA ALA A 214 18.41 -4.09 7.26
C ALA A 214 19.09 -4.18 8.64
N MET A 215 19.14 -3.07 9.39
CA MET A 215 19.65 -3.00 10.76
C MET A 215 18.82 -3.85 11.74
N PHE A 216 17.54 -4.11 11.44
CA PHE A 216 16.71 -5.05 12.19
C PHE A 216 17.35 -6.43 12.28
N ASN A 217 18.04 -6.89 11.24
CA ASN A 217 18.76 -8.15 11.34
C ASN A 217 19.83 -8.05 12.43
N ALA A 218 20.63 -6.99 12.45
CA ALA A 218 21.71 -6.84 13.42
C ALA A 218 21.18 -6.83 14.87
N ASP A 219 20.11 -6.09 15.13
CA ASP A 219 19.53 -5.97 16.47
C ASP A 219 18.76 -7.25 16.88
N ALA A 220 17.97 -7.84 15.98
CA ALA A 220 17.29 -9.11 16.24
C ALA A 220 18.28 -10.27 16.44
N TRP A 221 19.42 -10.27 15.74
CA TRP A 221 20.50 -11.22 15.98
C TRP A 221 21.20 -10.99 17.32
N GLN A 222 21.32 -9.74 17.79
CA GLN A 222 21.85 -9.44 19.12
C GLN A 222 20.91 -9.95 20.22
N ASP A 223 19.61 -9.66 20.12
CA ASP A 223 18.61 -10.16 21.07
C ASP A 223 18.54 -11.71 21.07
N LEU A 224 18.57 -12.35 19.89
CA LEU A 224 18.62 -13.81 19.78
C LEU A 224 19.95 -14.41 20.29
N ALA A 225 21.07 -13.70 20.17
CA ALA A 225 22.36 -14.12 20.70
C ALA A 225 22.46 -13.97 22.23
N GLU A 226 21.75 -13.00 22.81
CA GLU A 226 21.61 -12.84 24.26
C GLU A 226 20.64 -13.87 24.87
N ILE A 227 19.63 -14.32 24.10
CA ILE A 227 18.74 -15.43 24.50
C ILE A 227 19.45 -16.79 24.29
N LYS A 228 20.43 -17.08 25.14
CA LYS A 228 21.14 -18.38 25.22
C LYS A 228 20.30 -19.56 25.73
N THR A 229 18.97 -19.53 25.62
CA THR A 229 18.06 -20.56 26.19
C THR A 229 17.22 -21.34 25.19
N LEU A 230 17.25 -21.03 23.89
CA LEU A 230 16.45 -21.79 22.91
C LEU A 230 17.11 -23.09 22.40
N ILE A 231 18.41 -23.32 22.66
CA ILE A 231 19.10 -24.58 22.32
C ILE A 231 18.93 -25.65 23.42
N SER A 232 18.07 -25.41 24.42
CA SER A 232 17.78 -26.37 25.49
C SER A 232 16.49 -27.17 25.31
N TYR A 233 15.67 -26.87 24.28
CA TYR A 233 14.34 -27.49 24.09
C TYR A 233 14.16 -28.19 22.75
N VAL A 234 15.24 -28.40 21.99
CA VAL A 234 15.23 -29.21 20.76
C VAL A 234 16.45 -30.15 20.76
N CYS A 235 16.53 -30.98 21.80
CA CYS A 235 17.15 -32.32 21.83
C CYS A 235 16.31 -33.15 22.80
#